data_AF-A0A5N5SIZ5-F1
#
_entry.id   AF-A0A5N5SIZ5-F1
#
_cell.length_a   1.000
_cell.length_b   1.000
_cell.length_c   1.000
_cell.angle_alpha   90.00
_cell.angle_beta   90.00
_cell.angle_gamma   90.00
#
_symmetry.space_group_name_H-M   'P 1'
#
loop_
_entity.id
_entity.type
_entity.pdbx_description
1 polymer ?
#
loop_
_entity_poly.entity_id
_entity_poly.type
_entity_poly.pdbx_seq_one_letter_code
_entity_poly.pdbx_strand_id
1 'polypeptide(L)'
;MTCYMTRNDKKNLKVRYGRTFQIPKHWGGNDIRKVLRLGAAHYNSIVYVNGEEVTRHEGGHLPIMADISDKLYPGEENFLTICINNTLTPDTIPQGKITHHDDLSRYPPDYFAQSLDFDFFNYAGIHRPVYIYTTPETYIEDILVVTNVTGTTGSISYNITANSISGSLEEIFGRGFDYGLTIKDFSLIKWLGANSFRTSHYPYAEELLDIADEEGIMIIDESPAIGLKQVADATRKTNRPPGCMKGLFTRSRQPKMAAHVMKYRYWNLANELYNISLPKPQKSNCPINREENEIFHDKKILI
;
A
#
# COMPACT_ATOMS: atom_id res chain seq x y z
N MET A 1 -15.88 -7.63 8.11
CA MET A 1 -16.47 -6.32 7.71
C MET A 1 -17.67 -6.55 6.81
N THR A 2 -18.73 -5.73 6.92
CA THR A 2 -19.92 -5.81 6.04
C THR A 2 -19.75 -4.88 4.85
N CYS A 3 -19.97 -5.35 3.63
CA CYS A 3 -19.91 -4.54 2.42
C CYS A 3 -21.29 -3.99 2.06
N TYR A 4 -21.37 -2.68 1.89
CA TYR A 4 -22.54 -1.92 1.47
C TYR A 4 -22.29 -1.37 0.06
N MET A 5 -23.19 -1.70 -0.87
CA MET A 5 -23.20 -1.15 -2.22
C MET A 5 -24.59 -0.60 -2.51
N THR A 6 -24.69 0.70 -2.79
CA THR A 6 -25.90 1.25 -3.38
C THR A 6 -25.92 1.02 -4.90
N ARG A 7 -27.09 1.15 -5.52
CA ARG A 7 -27.24 1.09 -6.99
C ARG A 7 -26.42 2.18 -7.70
N ASN A 8 -26.22 3.33 -7.04
CA ASN A 8 -25.43 4.44 -7.54
C ASN A 8 -23.92 4.20 -7.36
N ASP A 9 -23.54 3.46 -6.32
CA ASP A 9 -22.14 3.06 -6.08
C ASP A 9 -21.63 2.11 -7.19
N LYS A 10 -22.46 1.17 -7.65
CA LYS A 10 -22.16 0.30 -8.80
C LYS A 10 -21.89 1.09 -10.09
N LYS A 11 -22.64 2.17 -10.32
CA LYS A 11 -22.44 3.09 -11.46
C LYS A 11 -21.16 3.93 -11.34
N ASN A 12 -20.59 4.07 -10.15
CA ASN A 12 -19.44 4.94 -9.91
C ASN A 12 -18.19 4.17 -9.47
N LEU A 13 -18.20 2.83 -9.59
CA LEU A 13 -17.08 1.98 -9.18
C LEU A 13 -16.69 2.20 -7.70
N LYS A 14 -17.68 2.55 -6.86
CA LYS A 14 -17.50 2.81 -5.43
C LYS A 14 -18.07 1.66 -4.62
N VAL A 15 -17.46 1.37 -3.47
CA VAL A 15 -17.98 0.43 -2.48
C VAL A 15 -17.68 0.96 -1.07
N ARG A 16 -18.48 0.57 -0.08
CA ARG A 16 -18.26 0.95 1.32
C ARG A 16 -18.24 -0.28 2.19
N TYR A 17 -17.24 -0.42 3.04
CA TYR A 17 -17.20 -1.43 4.09
C TYR A 17 -17.47 -0.77 5.43
N GLY A 18 -18.29 -1.41 6.27
CA GLY A 18 -18.59 -0.95 7.62
C GLY A 18 -18.42 -2.08 8.63
N ARG A 19 -17.85 -1.78 9.79
CA ARG A 19 -17.82 -2.72 10.92
C ARG A 19 -17.78 -1.98 12.25
N THR A 20 -18.58 -2.49 13.15
CA THR A 20 -18.57 -2.16 14.56
C THR A 20 -17.49 -2.94 15.31
N PHE A 21 -16.78 -2.28 16.21
CA PHE A 21 -15.76 -2.90 17.06
C PHE A 21 -15.68 -2.20 18.42
N GLN A 22 -15.05 -2.85 19.40
CA GLN A 22 -14.78 -2.28 20.71
C GLN A 22 -13.27 -2.34 20.98
N ILE A 23 -12.76 -1.35 21.70
CA ILE A 23 -11.38 -1.36 22.21
C ILE A 23 -11.38 -1.45 23.74
N PRO A 24 -10.35 -2.05 24.36
CA PRO A 24 -10.25 -2.13 25.81
C PRO A 24 -10.23 -0.75 26.49
N LYS A 25 -10.88 -0.62 27.66
CA LYS A 25 -10.87 0.63 28.45
C LYS A 25 -9.48 1.15 28.78
N HIS A 26 -8.52 0.25 29.01
CA HIS A 26 -7.14 0.64 29.34
C HIS A 26 -6.40 1.30 28.17
N TRP A 27 -6.95 1.31 26.95
CA TRP A 27 -6.41 2.11 25.86
C TRP A 27 -6.80 3.59 25.98
N GLY A 28 -7.63 4.00 26.94
CA GLY A 28 -8.02 5.41 27.08
C GLY A 28 -6.96 6.38 27.60
N GLY A 29 -5.77 5.91 27.97
CA GLY A 29 -4.66 6.76 28.40
C GLY A 29 -4.12 7.63 27.26
N ASN A 30 -3.61 8.82 27.60
CA ASN A 30 -2.97 9.76 26.67
C ASN A 30 -1.58 9.26 26.24
N ASP A 31 -0.91 8.48 27.09
CA ASP A 31 0.40 7.86 26.88
C ASP A 31 0.41 6.73 25.84
N ILE A 32 -0.76 6.33 25.36
CA ILE A 32 -0.93 5.25 24.39
C ILE A 32 -1.36 5.84 23.05
N ARG A 33 -0.55 5.65 22.03
CA ARG A 33 -0.91 5.94 20.64
C ARG A 33 -1.69 4.77 20.05
N LYS A 34 -2.78 5.06 19.31
CA LYS A 34 -3.61 4.05 18.64
C LYS A 34 -3.51 4.24 17.13
N VAL A 35 -3.09 3.19 16.44
CA VAL A 35 -2.86 3.23 14.99
C VAL A 35 -3.80 2.25 14.32
N LEU A 36 -4.58 2.76 13.37
CA LEU A 36 -5.30 1.93 12.41
C LEU A 36 -4.40 1.60 11.24
N ARG A 37 -4.31 0.31 10.90
CA ARG A 37 -3.58 -0.17 9.73
C ARG A 37 -4.47 -1.06 8.87
N LEU A 38 -4.62 -0.69 7.60
CA LEU A 38 -5.22 -1.52 6.56
C LEU A 38 -4.07 -2.06 5.72
N GLY A 39 -3.92 -3.37 5.60
CA GLY A 39 -2.78 -3.94 4.87
C GLY A 39 -2.76 -3.58 3.37
N ALA A 40 -3.93 -3.47 2.71
CA ALA A 40 -4.10 -3.05 1.32
C ALA A 40 -5.59 -2.88 0.97
N ALA A 41 -5.93 -1.81 0.25
CA ALA A 41 -7.29 -1.54 -0.21
C ALA A 41 -7.27 -0.89 -1.61
N HIS A 42 -7.78 -1.59 -2.64
CA HIS A 42 -7.63 -1.19 -4.05
C HIS A 42 -8.87 -0.51 -4.65
N TYR A 43 -8.78 0.69 -5.27
CA TYR A 43 -7.58 1.49 -5.59
C TYR A 43 -7.44 2.76 -4.76
N ASN A 44 -8.45 3.64 -4.79
CA ASN A 44 -8.49 4.88 -4.02
C ASN A 44 -9.39 4.70 -2.81
N SER A 45 -8.85 4.93 -1.62
CA SER A 45 -9.46 4.58 -0.34
C SER A 45 -9.61 5.79 0.57
N ILE A 46 -10.74 5.90 1.26
CA ILE A 46 -11.02 6.92 2.28
C ILE A 46 -11.52 6.19 3.53
N VAL A 47 -10.90 6.47 4.67
CA VAL A 47 -11.19 5.77 5.92
C VAL A 47 -11.81 6.74 6.90
N TYR A 48 -12.88 6.29 7.57
CA TYR A 48 -13.59 7.04 8.60
C TYR A 48 -13.69 6.22 9.87
N VAL A 49 -13.48 6.88 11.01
CA VAL A 49 -13.72 6.30 12.35
C VAL A 49 -14.77 7.17 13.02
N ASN A 50 -15.85 6.54 13.49
CA ASN A 50 -16.97 7.22 14.16
C ASN A 50 -17.55 8.40 13.36
N GLY A 51 -17.53 8.29 12.02
CA GLY A 51 -18.04 9.30 11.09
C GLY A 51 -17.04 10.39 10.69
N GLU A 52 -15.85 10.43 11.28
CA GLU A 52 -14.80 11.40 10.95
C GLU A 52 -13.77 10.79 9.98
N GLU A 53 -13.40 11.52 8.92
CA GLU A 53 -12.35 11.11 7.97
C GLU A 53 -10.99 11.11 8.67
N VAL A 54 -10.30 9.97 8.71
CA VAL A 54 -9.00 9.83 9.37
C VAL A 54 -7.83 9.76 8.39
N THR A 55 -8.05 9.24 7.18
CA THR A 55 -7.01 9.20 6.13
C THR A 55 -7.59 8.93 4.75
N ARG A 56 -6.80 9.27 3.73
CA ARG A 56 -7.05 9.00 2.32
C ARG A 56 -5.79 8.46 1.67
N HIS A 57 -5.93 7.44 0.83
CA HIS A 57 -4.81 6.78 0.18
C HIS A 57 -5.12 6.45 -1.27
N GLU A 58 -4.15 6.72 -2.14
CA GLU A 58 -4.16 6.34 -3.54
C GLU A 58 -3.14 5.22 -3.77
N GLY A 59 -3.60 4.06 -4.21
CA GLY A 59 -2.79 2.87 -4.38
C GLY A 59 -3.44 1.68 -3.70
N GLY A 60 -3.59 0.59 -4.44
CA GLY A 60 -4.30 -0.59 -3.94
C GLY A 60 -3.45 -1.68 -3.34
N HIS A 61 -2.15 -1.41 -3.27
CA HIS A 61 -1.15 -2.42 -3.08
C HIS A 61 -0.08 -1.97 -2.08
N LEU A 62 -0.41 -1.05 -1.17
CA LEU A 62 0.43 -0.67 -0.04
C LEU A 62 -0.45 -0.55 1.22
N PRO A 63 0.13 -0.71 2.42
CA PRO A 63 -0.57 -0.45 3.67
C PRO A 63 -1.02 1.00 3.80
N ILE A 64 -2.14 1.19 4.47
CA ILE A 64 -2.70 2.49 4.83
C ILE A 64 -2.67 2.59 6.34
N MET A 65 -1.99 3.60 6.88
CA MET A 65 -1.92 3.85 8.32
C MET A 65 -2.51 5.21 8.67
N ALA A 66 -3.17 5.27 9.83
CA ALA A 66 -3.66 6.50 10.42
C ALA A 66 -3.53 6.46 11.94
N ASP A 67 -3.03 7.54 12.52
CA ASP A 67 -3.18 7.77 13.96
C ASP A 67 -4.65 8.12 14.23
N ILE A 68 -5.29 7.33 15.09
CA ILE A 68 -6.70 7.48 15.44
C ILE A 68 -6.89 7.63 16.95
N SER A 69 -5.85 8.08 17.65
CA SER A 69 -5.83 8.15 19.11
C SER A 69 -7.00 8.95 19.69
N ASP A 70 -7.31 10.08 19.06
CA ASP A 70 -8.38 11.00 19.49
C ASP A 70 -9.75 10.68 18.90
N LYS A 71 -9.86 9.59 18.14
CA LYS A 71 -11.06 9.26 17.33
C LYS A 71 -11.88 8.12 17.91
N LEU A 72 -11.37 7.45 18.94
CA LEU A 72 -11.95 6.26 19.52
C LEU A 72 -12.64 6.57 20.86
N TYR A 73 -13.64 5.75 21.18
CA TYR A 73 -14.32 5.73 22.47
C TYR A 73 -13.91 4.45 23.24
N PRO A 74 -12.93 4.53 24.17
CA PRO A 74 -12.42 3.36 24.87
C PRO A 74 -13.45 2.70 25.78
N GLY A 75 -13.58 1.37 25.67
CA GLY A 75 -14.59 0.60 26.41
C GLY A 75 -16.01 0.70 25.86
N GLU A 76 -16.21 1.48 24.81
CA GLU A 76 -17.49 1.68 24.14
C GLU A 76 -17.42 1.15 22.70
N GLU A 77 -18.58 1.15 22.05
CA GLU A 77 -18.72 0.79 20.66
C GLU A 77 -18.17 1.86 19.72
N ASN A 78 -17.37 1.44 18.73
CA ASN A 78 -16.80 2.27 17.69
C ASN A 78 -17.21 1.73 16.31
N PHE A 79 -17.27 2.60 15.31
CA PHE A 79 -17.63 2.23 13.94
C PHE A 79 -16.57 2.63 12.93
N LEU A 80 -16.05 1.66 12.19
CA LEU A 80 -15.08 1.85 11.10
C LEU A 80 -15.81 1.81 9.76
N THR A 81 -15.60 2.83 8.92
CA THR A 81 -16.06 2.85 7.52
C THR A 81 -14.88 3.00 6.58
N ILE A 82 -14.80 2.16 5.55
CA ILE A 82 -13.78 2.24 4.49
C ILE A 82 -14.50 2.38 3.15
N CYS A 83 -14.34 3.54 2.50
CA CYS A 83 -14.84 3.80 1.16
C CYS A 83 -13.74 3.51 0.14
N ILE A 84 -14.05 2.73 -0.90
CA ILE A 84 -13.09 2.34 -1.93
C ILE A 84 -13.64 2.68 -3.31
N ASN A 85 -12.78 3.18 -4.20
CA ASN A 85 -13.06 3.42 -5.61
C ASN A 85 -11.99 2.73 -6.47
N ASN A 86 -12.38 1.85 -7.39
CA ASN A 86 -11.46 1.13 -8.28
C ASN A 86 -11.36 1.73 -9.69
N THR A 87 -11.75 2.99 -9.85
CA THR A 87 -11.54 3.75 -11.08
C THR A 87 -10.04 3.99 -11.29
N LEU A 88 -9.50 3.44 -12.38
CA LEU A 88 -8.15 3.66 -12.87
C LEU A 88 -8.18 4.67 -14.02
N THR A 89 -7.21 5.59 -14.03
CA THR A 89 -7.04 6.67 -15.00
C THR A 89 -5.66 6.57 -15.65
N PRO A 90 -5.33 7.38 -16.68
CA PRO A 90 -3.98 7.40 -17.24
C PRO A 90 -2.90 7.85 -16.23
N ASP A 91 -3.30 8.50 -15.14
CA ASP A 91 -2.39 9.01 -14.11
C ASP A 91 -2.26 8.05 -12.92
N THR A 92 -3.13 7.03 -12.81
CA THR A 92 -3.01 6.00 -11.77
C THR A 92 -1.93 4.99 -12.09
N ILE A 93 -1.47 4.28 -11.06
CA ILE A 93 -0.54 3.15 -11.19
C ILE A 93 -1.16 1.90 -10.53
N PRO A 94 -1.65 0.91 -11.30
CA PRO A 94 -1.58 0.78 -12.76
C PRO A 94 -2.51 1.73 -13.53
N GLN A 95 -2.25 1.91 -14.82
CA GLN A 95 -3.02 2.82 -15.68
C GLN A 95 -4.32 2.17 -16.19
N GLY A 96 -5.35 2.99 -16.38
CA GLY A 96 -6.60 2.60 -17.01
C GLY A 96 -7.27 3.77 -17.74
N LYS A 97 -8.37 3.49 -18.44
CA LYS A 97 -9.16 4.53 -19.12
C LYS A 97 -10.65 4.23 -19.03
N ILE A 98 -11.41 5.18 -18.53
CA ILE A 98 -12.88 5.16 -18.62
C ILE A 98 -13.30 5.67 -20.00
N THR A 99 -14.12 4.89 -20.69
CA THR A 99 -14.72 5.26 -21.98
C THR A 99 -16.23 5.20 -21.83
N HIS A 100 -16.90 6.33 -22.03
CA HIS A 100 -18.36 6.39 -22.10
C HIS A 100 -18.82 6.02 -23.50
N HIS A 101 -19.94 5.30 -23.57
CA HIS A 101 -20.54 4.90 -24.84
C HIS A 101 -21.89 5.58 -25.02
N ASP A 102 -21.93 6.55 -25.93
CA ASP A 102 -23.14 7.37 -26.18
C ASP A 102 -24.13 6.72 -27.16
N ASP A 103 -23.77 5.57 -27.75
CA ASP A 103 -24.61 4.84 -28.68
C ASP A 103 -25.71 4.06 -27.95
N LEU A 104 -26.86 4.72 -27.77
CA LEU A 104 -28.05 4.18 -27.11
C LEU A 104 -28.68 2.98 -27.84
N SER A 105 -28.30 2.71 -29.10
CA SER A 105 -28.77 1.50 -29.82
C SER A 105 -28.08 0.22 -29.33
N ARG A 106 -26.87 0.36 -28.77
CA ARG A 106 -26.04 -0.77 -28.31
C ARG A 106 -25.85 -0.80 -26.80
N TYR A 107 -25.88 0.35 -26.14
CA TYR A 107 -25.58 0.47 -24.73
C TYR A 107 -26.67 1.24 -23.98
N PRO A 108 -26.99 0.89 -22.72
CA PRO A 108 -27.94 1.66 -21.92
C PRO A 108 -27.38 3.06 -21.61
N PRO A 109 -28.24 4.04 -21.25
CA PRO A 109 -27.79 5.34 -20.76
C PRO A 109 -26.79 5.23 -19.60
N ASP A 110 -25.80 6.12 -19.58
CA ASP A 110 -24.67 6.14 -18.63
C ASP A 110 -23.74 4.92 -18.68
N TYR A 111 -23.79 4.10 -19.73
CA TYR A 111 -22.87 2.98 -19.86
C TYR A 111 -21.43 3.49 -20.07
N PHE A 112 -20.53 2.98 -19.25
CA PHE A 112 -19.09 3.20 -19.40
C PHE A 112 -18.36 1.86 -19.29
N ALA A 113 -17.23 1.78 -19.98
CA ALA A 113 -16.31 0.66 -19.87
C ALA A 113 -14.96 1.18 -19.36
N GLN A 114 -14.33 0.40 -18.48
CA GLN A 114 -12.95 0.63 -18.08
C GLN A 114 -12.04 -0.24 -18.94
N SER A 115 -11.26 0.41 -19.81
CA SER A 115 -10.19 -0.22 -20.57
C SER A 115 -8.92 -0.28 -19.73
N LEU A 116 -8.31 -1.47 -19.71
CA LEU A 116 -7.14 -1.79 -18.90
C LEU A 116 -6.08 -2.39 -19.82
N ASP A 117 -4.82 -2.03 -19.60
CA ASP A 117 -3.69 -2.45 -20.42
C ASP A 117 -2.78 -3.46 -19.68
N PHE A 118 -3.39 -4.30 -18.86
CA PHE A 118 -2.72 -5.35 -18.10
C PHE A 118 -3.55 -6.64 -18.05
N ASP A 119 -2.86 -7.79 -17.99
CA ASP A 119 -3.43 -9.12 -18.15
C ASP A 119 -3.76 -9.79 -16.79
N PHE A 120 -4.53 -9.10 -15.97
CA PHE A 120 -5.15 -9.63 -14.76
C PHE A 120 -6.42 -8.85 -14.45
N PHE A 121 -7.38 -9.49 -13.80
CA PHE A 121 -8.66 -8.85 -13.47
C PHE A 121 -8.45 -7.71 -12.46
N ASN A 122 -9.17 -6.59 -12.63
CA ASN A 122 -9.15 -5.45 -11.71
C ASN A 122 -9.96 -5.74 -10.43
N TYR A 123 -9.50 -6.73 -9.65
CA TYR A 123 -10.04 -7.01 -8.32
C TYR A 123 -9.90 -5.78 -7.43
N ALA A 124 -10.95 -5.49 -6.68
CA ALA A 124 -11.05 -4.31 -5.84
C ALA A 124 -11.66 -4.65 -4.49
N GLY A 125 -11.41 -3.77 -3.52
CA GLY A 125 -11.87 -3.94 -2.14
C GLY A 125 -10.71 -3.99 -1.15
N ILE A 126 -11.03 -4.44 0.07
CA ILE A 126 -10.05 -4.67 1.13
C ILE A 126 -9.43 -6.04 0.89
N HIS A 127 -8.17 -6.05 0.51
CA HIS A 127 -7.46 -7.27 0.11
C HIS A 127 -6.72 -7.93 1.27
N ARG A 128 -6.46 -7.18 2.35
CA ARG A 128 -5.62 -7.61 3.46
C ARG A 128 -6.17 -7.23 4.82
N PRO A 129 -5.65 -7.86 5.89
CA PRO A 129 -6.13 -7.62 7.24
C PRO A 129 -6.17 -6.13 7.60
N VAL A 130 -7.21 -5.78 8.35
CA VAL A 130 -7.35 -4.47 8.98
C VAL A 130 -7.17 -4.69 10.46
N TYR A 131 -6.28 -3.94 11.10
CA TYR A 131 -6.06 -4.06 12.52
C TYR A 131 -5.81 -2.70 13.15
N ILE A 132 -6.16 -2.59 14.43
CA ILE A 132 -5.75 -1.49 15.29
C ILE A 132 -4.71 -2.03 16.24
N TYR A 133 -3.60 -1.30 16.37
CA TYR A 133 -2.57 -1.61 17.35
C TYR A 133 -2.21 -0.39 18.18
N THR A 134 -1.52 -0.64 19.28
CA THR A 134 -1.08 0.39 20.21
C THR A 134 0.43 0.46 20.22
N THR A 135 0.96 1.67 20.35
CA THR A 135 2.36 1.93 20.69
C THR A 135 2.40 2.92 21.85
N PRO A 136 3.52 3.07 22.57
CA PRO A 136 3.72 4.24 23.43
C PRO A 136 3.76 5.53 22.59
N GLU A 137 3.67 6.70 23.24
CA GLU A 137 3.89 8.00 22.57
C GLU A 137 5.27 8.09 21.91
N THR A 138 6.30 7.57 22.59
CA THR A 138 7.64 7.38 22.01
C THR A 138 7.78 5.96 21.49
N TYR A 139 7.91 5.80 20.18
CA TYR A 139 7.96 4.50 19.53
C TYR A 139 9.05 4.43 18.46
N ILE A 140 9.45 3.19 18.13
CA ILE A 140 10.34 2.91 17.00
C ILE A 140 9.51 3.05 15.72
N GLU A 141 9.89 3.99 14.86
CA GLU A 141 9.25 4.25 13.59
C GLU A 141 9.81 3.36 12.48
N ASP A 142 11.13 3.18 12.44
CA ASP A 142 11.79 2.37 11.42
C ASP A 142 13.08 1.73 11.93
N ILE A 143 13.46 0.59 11.35
CA ILE A 143 14.72 -0.10 11.59
C ILE A 143 15.35 -0.48 10.25
N LEU A 144 16.47 0.15 9.92
CA LEU A 144 17.29 -0.26 8.79
C LEU A 144 18.36 -1.25 9.26
N VAL A 145 18.41 -2.43 8.62
CA VAL A 145 19.43 -3.46 8.88
C VAL A 145 20.22 -3.73 7.61
N VAL A 146 21.56 -3.67 7.70
CA VAL A 146 22.49 -3.97 6.63
C VAL A 146 23.45 -5.06 7.09
N THR A 147 23.45 -6.19 6.37
CA THR A 147 24.30 -7.34 6.66
C THR A 147 25.55 -7.33 5.78
N ASN A 148 26.71 -7.69 6.34
CA ASN A 148 27.97 -7.89 5.62
C ASN A 148 28.65 -9.18 6.10
N VAL A 149 29.59 -9.72 5.31
CA VAL A 149 30.36 -10.92 5.64
C VAL A 149 31.82 -10.71 5.27
N THR A 150 32.73 -10.97 6.20
CA THR A 150 34.18 -10.97 6.00
C THR A 150 34.78 -12.31 6.45
N GLY A 151 35.27 -13.10 5.50
CA GLY A 151 35.72 -14.47 5.78
C GLY A 151 34.57 -15.32 6.32
N THR A 152 34.72 -15.82 7.54
CA THR A 152 33.69 -16.59 8.27
C THR A 152 32.89 -15.73 9.25
N THR A 153 33.17 -14.43 9.36
CA THR A 153 32.50 -13.52 10.30
C THR A 153 31.42 -12.72 9.58
N GLY A 154 30.16 -12.86 10.01
CA GLY A 154 29.07 -11.97 9.61
C GLY A 154 29.00 -10.74 10.52
N SER A 155 28.74 -9.57 9.95
CA SER A 155 28.47 -8.34 10.70
C SER A 155 27.12 -7.74 10.31
N ILE A 156 26.46 -7.11 11.28
CA ILE A 156 25.17 -6.45 11.11
C ILE A 156 25.33 -5.00 11.55
N SER A 157 25.10 -4.08 10.62
CA SER A 157 24.96 -2.66 10.89
C SER A 157 23.48 -2.33 10.95
N TYR A 158 23.05 -1.60 11.97
CA TYR A 158 21.66 -1.21 12.11
C TYR A 158 21.54 0.29 12.38
N ASN A 159 20.41 0.86 11.97
CA ASN A 159 19.99 2.21 12.31
C ASN A 159 18.52 2.17 12.76
N ILE A 160 18.23 2.77 13.91
CA ILE A 160 16.88 2.79 14.48
C ILE A 160 16.41 4.24 14.46
N THR A 161 15.29 4.47 13.77
CA THR A 161 14.58 5.74 13.80
C THR A 161 13.48 5.62 14.84
N ALA A 162 13.62 6.32 15.95
CA ALA A 162 12.52 6.60 16.85
C ALA A 162 11.85 7.92 16.39
N ASN A 163 10.55 8.07 16.62
CA ASN A 163 9.85 9.31 16.27
C ASN A 163 10.42 10.50 17.07
N SER A 164 11.42 11.17 16.49
CA SER A 164 11.92 12.51 16.80
C SER A 164 12.69 13.07 15.59
N ILE A 165 11.92 13.76 14.73
CA ILE A 165 12.29 14.66 13.62
C ILE A 165 12.78 14.01 12.30
N SER A 166 12.00 14.34 11.25
CA SER A 166 12.18 14.20 9.79
C SER A 166 11.90 12.83 9.18
N GLY A 167 10.75 12.76 8.49
CA GLY A 167 10.30 11.64 7.64
C GLY A 167 11.18 11.40 6.41
N SER A 168 10.86 10.47 5.52
CA SER A 168 9.55 9.95 5.10
C SER A 168 9.40 8.45 5.34
N LEU A 169 8.23 8.02 5.84
CA LEU A 169 7.81 6.62 5.82
C LEU A 169 7.61 6.16 4.37
N GLU A 170 8.34 5.11 4.02
CA GLU A 170 8.34 4.50 2.71
C GLU A 170 7.91 3.03 2.90
N GLU A 171 6.60 2.76 2.92
CA GLU A 171 6.06 1.40 3.09
C GLU A 171 5.27 0.96 1.85
N ILE A 172 5.67 -0.17 1.24
CA ILE A 172 5.11 -0.70 -0.01
C ILE A 172 4.73 -2.18 0.17
N PHE A 173 3.45 -2.61 0.18
CA PHE A 173 3.06 -4.05 0.10
C PHE A 173 1.62 -4.32 -0.41
N GLY A 174 1.42 -5.21 -1.43
CA GLY A 174 0.19 -5.29 -2.29
C GLY A 174 -0.87 -6.42 -2.30
N ARG A 175 -0.82 -7.51 -3.11
CA ARG A 175 -1.96 -8.45 -3.38
C ARG A 175 -2.73 -8.93 -2.13
N GLY A 176 -3.99 -9.32 -2.31
CA GLY A 176 -4.77 -9.97 -1.25
C GLY A 176 -4.16 -11.27 -0.72
N PHE A 177 -4.52 -11.60 0.52
CA PHE A 177 -3.75 -12.54 1.35
C PHE A 177 -4.62 -13.66 1.93
N ASP A 178 -4.13 -14.90 1.80
CA ASP A 178 -4.69 -16.11 2.42
C ASP A 178 -3.53 -17.02 2.86
N TYR A 179 -3.48 -17.35 4.15
CA TYR A 179 -2.40 -18.18 4.72
C TYR A 179 -2.39 -19.60 4.14
N GLY A 180 -3.56 -20.21 3.96
CA GLY A 180 -3.66 -21.61 3.51
C GLY A 180 -3.16 -21.79 2.08
N LEU A 181 -3.53 -20.87 1.19
CA LEU A 181 -3.02 -20.83 -0.18
C LEU A 181 -1.52 -20.52 -0.20
N THR A 182 -1.07 -19.57 0.61
CA THR A 182 0.35 -19.19 0.66
C THR A 182 1.22 -20.38 1.07
N ILE A 183 0.89 -21.07 2.17
CA ILE A 183 1.63 -22.26 2.65
C ILE A 183 1.65 -23.36 1.58
N LYS A 184 0.51 -23.58 0.90
CA LYS A 184 0.42 -24.55 -0.19
C LYS A 184 1.34 -24.17 -1.35
N ASP A 185 1.36 -22.91 -1.76
CA ASP A 185 2.21 -22.43 -2.86
C ASP A 185 3.70 -22.61 -2.52
N PHE A 186 4.14 -22.27 -1.30
CA PHE A 186 5.52 -22.51 -0.86
C PHE A 186 5.87 -24.00 -0.81
N SER A 187 4.94 -24.83 -0.34
CA SER A 187 5.12 -26.30 -0.35
C SER A 187 5.32 -26.83 -1.77
N LEU A 188 4.56 -26.32 -2.74
CA LEU A 188 4.68 -26.68 -4.15
C LEU A 188 5.99 -26.16 -4.79
N ILE A 189 6.38 -24.92 -4.47
CA ILE A 189 7.66 -24.33 -4.91
C ILE A 189 8.82 -25.23 -4.48
N LYS A 190 8.85 -25.63 -3.21
CA LYS A 190 9.88 -26.53 -2.67
C LYS A 190 9.80 -27.93 -3.28
N TRP A 191 8.60 -28.48 -3.43
CA TRP A 191 8.40 -29.78 -4.09
C TRP A 191 8.95 -29.80 -5.52
N LEU A 192 8.81 -28.70 -6.26
CA LEU A 192 9.36 -28.52 -7.61
C LEU A 192 10.88 -28.26 -7.62
N GLY A 193 11.51 -28.03 -6.46
CA GLY A 193 12.92 -27.64 -6.37
C GLY A 193 13.19 -26.20 -6.83
N ALA A 194 12.16 -25.35 -6.90
CA ALA A 194 12.31 -23.93 -7.19
C ALA A 194 12.84 -23.17 -5.97
N ASN A 195 13.62 -22.12 -6.21
CA ASN A 195 14.28 -21.32 -5.16
C ASN A 195 14.00 -19.81 -5.26
N SER A 196 13.18 -19.39 -6.23
CA SER A 196 12.86 -17.97 -6.44
C SER A 196 11.55 -17.76 -7.19
N PHE A 197 10.92 -16.58 -6.98
CA PHE A 197 9.83 -16.09 -7.82
C PHE A 197 9.72 -14.55 -7.81
N ARG A 198 8.87 -13.99 -8.69
CA ARG A 198 8.62 -12.55 -8.86
C ARG A 198 7.19 -12.18 -8.47
N THR A 199 6.99 -11.11 -7.70
CA THR A 199 5.68 -10.58 -7.27
C THR A 199 4.92 -9.88 -8.41
N SER A 200 4.60 -10.65 -9.44
CA SER A 200 3.95 -10.18 -10.66
C SER A 200 2.50 -9.77 -10.37
N HIS A 201 2.04 -8.53 -10.57
CA HIS A 201 2.70 -7.32 -11.10
C HIS A 201 2.59 -6.16 -10.13
N TYR A 202 2.72 -6.45 -8.84
CA TYR A 202 2.56 -5.52 -7.74
C TYR A 202 3.11 -6.19 -6.48
N PRO A 203 3.47 -5.42 -5.44
CA PRO A 203 4.03 -5.97 -4.22
C PRO A 203 3.07 -7.01 -3.61
N TYR A 204 3.57 -8.03 -2.93
CA TYR A 204 2.74 -9.07 -2.29
C TYR A 204 2.65 -8.84 -0.76
N ALA A 205 1.93 -9.72 -0.05
CA ALA A 205 1.65 -9.59 1.40
C ALA A 205 2.94 -9.65 2.21
N GLU A 206 2.98 -8.91 3.31
CA GLU A 206 4.17 -8.87 4.18
C GLU A 206 4.43 -10.26 4.74
N GLU A 207 3.35 -10.92 5.15
CA GLU A 207 3.34 -12.28 5.66
C GLU A 207 3.88 -13.29 4.63
N LEU A 208 3.71 -13.02 3.33
CA LEU A 208 4.27 -13.86 2.27
C LEU A 208 5.79 -13.67 2.15
N LEU A 209 6.29 -12.46 2.38
CA LEU A 209 7.73 -12.19 2.41
C LEU A 209 8.38 -12.79 3.67
N ASP A 210 7.67 -12.77 4.81
CA ASP A 210 8.11 -13.46 6.03
C ASP A 210 8.25 -14.96 5.80
N ILE A 211 7.26 -15.60 5.18
CA ILE A 211 7.33 -17.02 4.81
C ILE A 211 8.46 -17.27 3.79
N ALA A 212 8.69 -16.36 2.85
CA ALA A 212 9.81 -16.49 1.91
C ALA A 212 11.18 -16.48 2.60
N ASP A 213 11.35 -15.63 3.61
CA ASP A 213 12.57 -15.59 4.42
C ASP A 213 12.74 -16.88 5.24
N GLU A 214 11.67 -17.38 5.88
CA GLU A 214 11.67 -18.66 6.62
C GLU A 214 12.00 -19.86 5.72
N GLU A 215 11.46 -19.89 4.50
CA GLU A 215 11.62 -20.99 3.55
C GLU A 215 12.89 -20.88 2.70
N GLY A 216 13.63 -19.76 2.81
CA GLY A 216 14.85 -19.52 2.03
C GLY A 216 14.59 -19.31 0.54
N ILE A 217 13.44 -18.74 0.17
CA ILE A 217 13.03 -18.46 -1.21
C ILE A 217 13.37 -17.02 -1.60
N MET A 218 14.08 -16.85 -2.70
CA MET A 218 14.46 -15.52 -3.19
C MET A 218 13.30 -14.82 -3.91
N ILE A 219 13.00 -13.59 -3.50
CA ILE A 219 11.92 -12.79 -4.10
C ILE A 219 12.48 -11.69 -5.01
N ILE A 220 11.90 -11.56 -6.20
CA ILE A 220 12.05 -10.39 -7.07
C ILE A 220 10.81 -9.52 -6.87
N ASP A 221 10.95 -8.42 -6.14
CA ASP A 221 9.81 -7.55 -5.83
C ASP A 221 9.51 -6.54 -6.96
N GLU A 222 8.22 -6.30 -7.22
CA GLU A 222 7.72 -5.55 -8.37
C GLU A 222 6.67 -4.50 -7.98
N SER A 223 6.89 -3.27 -8.43
CA SER A 223 5.93 -2.17 -8.32
C SER A 223 4.72 -2.37 -9.23
N PRO A 224 3.54 -1.78 -8.93
CA PRO A 224 2.31 -1.85 -9.75
C PRO A 224 2.37 -1.16 -11.12
N ALA A 225 3.56 -0.79 -11.58
CA ALA A 225 3.83 -0.03 -12.81
C ALA A 225 3.75 -0.90 -14.06
N ILE A 226 2.56 -1.40 -14.36
CA ILE A 226 2.23 -2.21 -15.54
C ILE A 226 1.24 -1.47 -16.46
N GLY A 227 1.27 -1.81 -17.75
CA GLY A 227 0.39 -1.20 -18.75
C GLY A 227 0.76 0.24 -19.16
N LEU A 228 1.99 0.69 -18.85
CA LEU A 228 2.43 2.05 -19.14
C LEU A 228 2.56 2.31 -20.65
N LYS A 229 1.62 3.05 -21.24
CA LYS A 229 1.64 3.39 -22.67
C LYS A 229 2.42 4.66 -23.01
N GLN A 230 2.45 5.67 -22.14
CA GLN A 230 3.11 6.96 -22.44
C GLN A 230 4.64 6.85 -22.62
N VAL A 231 5.28 5.80 -22.08
CA VAL A 231 6.73 5.58 -22.23
C VAL A 231 7.08 4.96 -23.59
N ALA A 232 6.14 4.28 -24.24
CA ALA A 232 6.38 3.52 -25.46
C ALA A 232 6.54 4.39 -26.71
N ASP A 233 5.97 5.60 -26.73
CA ASP A 233 6.06 6.49 -27.90
C ASP A 233 7.30 7.41 -27.88
N ALA A 234 7.82 7.79 -26.71
CA ALA A 234 9.04 8.60 -26.60
C ALA A 234 10.35 7.81 -26.82
N THR A 235 10.34 6.49 -26.61
CA THR A 235 11.54 5.63 -26.67
C THR A 235 11.78 4.95 -28.02
N ARG A 236 10.96 5.22 -29.06
CA ARG A 236 11.12 4.66 -30.41
C ARG A 236 12.44 5.02 -31.12
N LYS A 237 13.30 5.89 -30.55
CA LYS A 237 14.60 6.28 -31.13
C LYS A 237 15.81 5.51 -30.59
N THR A 238 15.68 4.64 -29.60
CA THR A 238 16.80 3.80 -29.12
C THR A 238 16.38 2.34 -29.04
N ASN A 239 17.17 1.46 -29.66
CA ASN A 239 16.90 0.04 -29.85
C ASN A 239 16.71 -0.77 -28.53
N ARG A 240 15.45 -0.82 -28.07
CA ARG A 240 14.75 -1.84 -27.22
C ARG A 240 15.18 -2.07 -25.73
N PRO A 241 14.25 -2.56 -24.86
CA PRO A 241 12.91 -3.08 -25.18
C PRO A 241 11.71 -2.37 -24.51
N PRO A 242 10.55 -2.32 -25.20
CA PRO A 242 9.26 -2.09 -24.56
C PRO A 242 8.87 -3.34 -23.77
N GLY A 243 8.37 -3.15 -22.56
CA GLY A 243 7.99 -4.25 -21.68
C GLY A 243 8.61 -4.05 -20.32
N CYS A 244 7.74 -3.80 -19.33
CA CYS A 244 7.96 -3.96 -17.90
C CYS A 244 9.36 -3.60 -17.38
N MET A 245 9.46 -2.50 -16.63
CA MET A 245 10.64 -2.24 -15.79
C MET A 245 10.65 -3.19 -14.58
N LYS A 246 10.85 -4.48 -14.88
CA LYS A 246 10.68 -5.65 -14.01
C LYS A 246 12.00 -6.01 -13.35
N GLY A 247 12.00 -5.96 -12.02
CA GLY A 247 13.02 -6.57 -11.16
C GLY A 247 14.33 -5.79 -11.00
N LEU A 248 14.48 -5.12 -9.86
CA LEU A 248 15.79 -4.95 -9.24
C LEU A 248 15.76 -5.81 -7.98
N PHE A 249 16.80 -6.60 -7.73
CA PHE A 249 16.90 -7.45 -6.56
C PHE A 249 16.89 -6.59 -5.29
N THR A 250 15.84 -6.66 -4.49
CA THR A 250 15.82 -5.97 -3.20
C THR A 250 15.44 -6.97 -2.12
N ARG A 251 16.45 -7.39 -1.35
CA ARG A 251 16.27 -8.08 -0.06
C ARG A 251 15.83 -7.12 1.05
N SER A 252 15.92 -5.82 0.79
CA SER A 252 15.85 -4.77 1.82
C SER A 252 14.43 -4.35 2.22
N ARG A 253 13.37 -5.04 1.77
CA ARG A 253 11.95 -4.69 2.05
C ARG A 253 11.61 -3.19 1.87
N GLN A 254 12.43 -2.45 1.10
CA GLN A 254 12.27 -1.03 0.85
C GLN A 254 11.51 -0.80 -0.46
N PRO A 255 10.75 0.30 -0.55
CA PRO A 255 10.20 0.75 -1.80
C PRO A 255 11.27 0.89 -2.87
N LYS A 256 10.90 0.65 -4.12
CA LYS A 256 11.77 1.06 -5.23
C LYS A 256 11.88 2.58 -5.19
N MET A 257 13.00 3.12 -4.71
CA MET A 257 13.44 4.48 -5.04
C MET A 257 13.36 4.71 -6.55
N ALA A 258 13.52 3.66 -7.37
CA ALA A 258 13.31 3.74 -8.81
C ALA A 258 11.89 4.18 -9.21
N ALA A 259 10.83 3.87 -8.46
CA ALA A 259 9.48 4.35 -8.75
C ALA A 259 9.31 5.85 -8.45
N HIS A 260 9.89 6.34 -7.35
CA HIS A 260 9.91 7.77 -7.02
C HIS A 260 10.86 8.56 -7.92
N VAL A 261 12.05 8.02 -8.22
CA VAL A 261 13.01 8.58 -9.18
C VAL A 261 12.44 8.55 -10.59
N MET A 262 11.71 7.50 -10.98
CA MET A 262 11.00 7.47 -12.26
C MET A 262 9.90 8.52 -12.28
N LYS A 263 9.03 8.56 -11.26
CA LYS A 263 7.99 9.60 -11.13
C LYS A 263 8.61 10.98 -11.23
N TYR A 264 9.66 11.27 -10.45
CA TYR A 264 10.38 12.54 -10.45
C TYR A 264 11.05 12.85 -11.80
N ARG A 265 11.71 11.86 -12.42
CA ARG A 265 12.31 12.00 -13.76
C ARG A 265 11.26 12.28 -14.83
N TYR A 266 10.14 11.58 -14.81
CA TYR A 266 9.05 11.78 -15.75
C TYR A 266 8.34 13.11 -15.54
N TRP A 267 8.17 13.56 -14.29
CA TRP A 267 7.65 14.89 -14.00
C TRP A 267 8.61 16.00 -14.43
N ASN A 268 9.92 15.83 -14.24
CA ASN A 268 10.91 16.77 -14.75
C ASN A 268 10.90 16.82 -16.28
N LEU A 269 10.80 15.66 -16.94
CA LEU A 269 10.67 15.58 -18.38
C LEU A 269 9.36 16.22 -18.87
N ALA A 270 8.26 16.02 -18.16
CA ALA A 270 6.98 16.66 -18.47
C ALA A 270 7.01 18.17 -18.25
N ASN A 271 7.73 18.65 -17.25
CA ASN A 271 7.98 20.07 -17.04
C ASN A 271 8.82 20.65 -18.18
N GLU A 272 9.88 19.98 -18.60
CA GLU A 272 10.73 20.41 -19.72
C GLU A 272 10.02 20.41 -21.07
N LEU A 273 9.20 19.39 -21.36
CA LEU A 273 8.55 19.22 -22.65
C LEU A 273 7.20 19.95 -22.77
N TYR A 274 6.47 20.10 -21.67
CA TYR A 274 5.08 20.56 -21.67
C TYR A 274 4.79 21.66 -20.65
N ASN A 275 5.80 22.15 -19.91
CA ASN A 275 5.69 23.23 -18.92
C ASN A 275 4.65 22.98 -17.81
N ILE A 276 4.56 21.72 -17.36
CA ILE A 276 3.65 21.29 -16.29
C ILE A 276 4.39 21.31 -14.93
N SER A 277 3.86 22.06 -13.96
CA SER A 277 4.44 22.17 -12.62
C SER A 277 4.13 20.97 -11.72
N LEU A 278 5.12 20.52 -10.95
CA LEU A 278 4.97 19.49 -9.91
C LEU A 278 3.90 19.87 -8.87
N PRO A 279 3.02 18.94 -8.44
CA PRO A 279 2.15 19.15 -7.29
C PRO A 279 2.99 19.37 -6.02
N LYS A 280 2.69 20.41 -5.24
CA LYS A 280 3.42 20.67 -3.98
C LYS A 280 3.10 19.57 -2.95
N PRO A 281 4.11 19.01 -2.26
CA PRO A 281 3.86 18.10 -1.15
C PRO A 281 3.17 18.85 0.00
N GLN A 282 2.07 18.32 0.53
CA GLN A 282 1.40 18.84 1.72
C GLN A 282 2.27 18.58 2.94
N LYS A 283 2.75 19.64 3.61
CA LYS A 283 3.47 19.55 4.88
C LYS A 283 2.47 19.57 6.04
N SER A 284 2.50 18.57 6.90
CA SER A 284 1.93 18.64 8.25
C SER A 284 2.95 19.30 9.18
N ASN A 285 2.53 20.31 9.94
CA ASN A 285 3.35 21.02 10.93
C ASN A 285 2.84 20.65 12.33
N CYS A 286 3.72 20.26 13.26
CA CYS A 286 3.45 20.46 14.69
C CYS A 286 4.76 20.58 15.51
N PRO A 287 4.87 21.53 16.47
CA PRO A 287 6.07 21.80 17.25
C PRO A 287 6.12 21.06 18.61
N ILE A 288 7.34 21.01 19.17
CA ILE A 288 7.84 20.10 20.22
C ILE A 288 7.79 20.75 21.63
N ASN A 289 7.68 19.93 22.69
CA ASN A 289 8.49 20.03 23.91
C ASN A 289 8.63 18.65 24.60
N ARG A 290 9.81 18.42 25.20
CA ARG A 290 10.36 17.13 25.70
C ARG A 290 10.04 16.88 27.18
N GLU A 291 9.95 15.60 27.57
CA GLU A 291 10.81 14.93 28.57
C GLU A 291 10.47 13.42 28.67
N GLU A 292 11.24 12.67 29.46
CA GLU A 292 11.81 11.34 29.17
C GLU A 292 11.01 10.06 29.56
N ASN A 293 11.37 8.96 28.85
CA ASN A 293 11.49 7.53 29.23
C ASN A 293 10.25 6.67 29.59
N GLU A 294 9.95 5.64 28.76
CA GLU A 294 10.16 4.18 29.01
C GLU A 294 9.33 3.29 28.04
N ILE A 295 9.80 2.06 27.81
CA ILE A 295 9.46 1.11 26.73
C ILE A 295 8.29 0.19 27.11
N PHE A 296 7.23 0.04 26.29
CA PHE A 296 6.26 -1.07 26.44
C PHE A 296 5.60 -1.61 25.15
N HIS A 297 5.23 -2.89 25.26
CA HIS A 297 4.78 -3.89 24.27
C HIS A 297 3.56 -3.56 23.38
N ASP A 298 3.68 -3.84 22.08
CA ASP A 298 2.60 -3.76 21.08
C ASP A 298 1.49 -4.81 21.29
N LYS A 299 0.24 -4.35 21.39
CA LYS A 299 -0.97 -5.20 21.37
C LYS A 299 -1.81 -4.88 20.13
N LYS A 300 -2.25 -5.91 19.39
CA LYS A 300 -3.02 -5.81 18.13
C LYS A 300 -4.45 -6.33 18.28
N ILE A 301 -5.42 -5.68 17.64
CA ILE A 301 -6.82 -6.11 17.50
C ILE A 301 -7.12 -6.25 16.01
N LEU A 302 -7.56 -7.43 15.58
CA LEU A 302 -8.01 -7.68 14.21
C LEU A 302 -9.47 -7.25 14.01
N ILE A 303 -9.72 -6.46 12.97
CA ILE A 303 -11.02 -5.87 12.58
C ILE A 303 -11.45 -6.39 11.20
#